data_AF-A0A948YVS8-F1
#
_entry.id   AF-A0A948YVS8-F1
#
_cell.length_a   1.000
_cell.length_b   1.000
_cell.length_c   1.000
_cell.angle_alpha   90.00
_cell.angle_beta   90.00
_cell.angle_gamma   90.00
#
_symmetry.space_group_name_H-M   'P 1'
#
loop_
_entity.id
_entity.type
_entity.pdbx_description
1 polymer ?
#
loop_
_entity_poly.entity_id
_entity_poly.type
_entity_poly.pdbx_seq_one_letter_code
_entity_poly.pdbx_strand_id
1 'polypeptide(L)' 'MTPVLKAKFDKIQKRDGRIVQFDQFQIENAVHKALTATGQGDGPAARKIANKTVNLLNKRFRKGEIPKVEEIQD' A
#
# COMPACT_ATOMS: atom_id res chain seq x y z
N MET A 1 18.22 4.07 -6.10
CA MET A 1 17.23 3.48 -5.17
C MET A 1 15.92 4.24 -5.34
N THR A 2 14.80 3.56 -5.61
CA THR A 2 13.50 4.25 -5.76
C THR A 2 13.04 4.76 -4.39
N PRO A 3 12.79 6.07 -4.22
CA PRO A 3 12.31 6.61 -2.95
C PRO A 3 10.90 6.07 -2.65
N VAL A 4 10.61 5.91 -1.36
CA VAL A 4 9.32 5.46 -0.85
C VAL A 4 8.36 6.65 -0.86
N LEU A 5 7.22 6.52 -1.55
CA LEU A 5 6.23 7.60 -1.68
C LEU A 5 5.40 7.73 -0.40
N LYS A 6 5.29 8.95 0.14
CA LYS A 6 4.46 9.19 1.32
C LYS A 6 2.96 9.20 0.96
N ALA A 7 2.15 8.45 1.71
CA ALA A 7 0.70 8.53 1.61
C ALA A 7 0.16 9.83 2.25
N LYS A 8 -0.97 10.33 1.75
CA LYS A 8 -1.68 11.49 2.31
C LYS A 8 -2.46 11.17 3.58
N PHE A 9 -2.58 9.88 3.90
CA PHE A 9 -3.24 9.36 5.10
C PHE A 9 -2.23 8.53 5.90
N ASP A 10 -2.38 8.56 7.22
CA ASP A 10 -1.48 7.88 8.15
C ASP A 10 -2.18 6.71 8.87
N LYS A 11 -3.49 6.51 8.63
CA LYS A 11 -4.31 5.51 9.31
C LYS A 11 -5.24 4.81 8.34
N ILE A 12 -5.55 3.55 8.63
CA ILE A 12 -6.52 2.73 7.90
C ILE A 12 -7.46 2.04 8.88
N GLN A 13 -8.70 1.78 8.46
CA GLN A 13 -9.66 1.01 9.24
C GLN A 13 -9.66 -0.45 8.78
N LYS A 14 -9.37 -1.39 9.67
CA LYS A 14 -9.44 -2.85 9.42
C LYS A 14 -10.91 -3.29 9.33
N ARG A 15 -11.15 -4.50 8.79
CA ARG A 15 -12.49 -5.10 8.66
C ARG A 15 -13.23 -5.22 10.00
N ASP A 16 -12.51 -5.46 11.08
CA ASP A 16 -13.08 -5.54 12.43
C ASP A 16 -13.41 -4.17 13.06
N GLY A 17 -13.11 -3.07 12.36
CA GLY A 17 -13.35 -1.70 12.82
C GLY A 17 -12.15 -1.03 13.49
N ARG A 18 -11.11 -1.77 13.88
CA ARG A 18 -9.87 -1.19 14.44
C ARG A 18 -9.19 -0.23 13.47
N ILE A 19 -8.76 0.92 13.99
CA ILE A 19 -7.94 1.89 13.26
C ILE A 19 -6.48 1.61 13.56
N VAL A 20 -5.69 1.35 12.54
CA VAL A 20 -4.24 1.08 12.64
C VAL A 20 -3.46 2.06 11.79
N GLN A 21 -2.16 2.22 12.06
CA GLN A 21 -1.32 3.05 11.20
C GLN A 21 -1.15 2.44 9.81
N PHE A 22 -1.21 3.30 8.80
CA PHE A 22 -0.86 2.91 7.45
C PHE A 22 0.64 2.69 7.35
N ASP A 23 1.03 1.55 6.81
CA ASP A 23 2.42 1.22 6.53
C ASP A 23 2.55 0.72 5.09
N GLN A 24 3.22 1.52 4.26
CA GLN A 24 3.49 1.14 2.87
C GLN A 24 4.34 -0.14 2.80
N PHE A 25 5.17 -0.42 3.78
CA PHE A 25 5.99 -1.63 3.80
C PHE A 25 5.12 -2.90 3.84
N GLN A 26 3.92 -2.84 4.42
CA GLN A 26 2.96 -3.94 4.33
C GLN A 26 2.46 -4.16 2.90
N ILE A 27 2.26 -3.09 2.11
CA ILE A 27 1.92 -3.20 0.69
C ILE A 27 3.10 -3.77 -0.10
N GLU A 28 4.31 -3.24 0.10
CA GLU A 28 5.53 -3.73 -0.56
C GLU A 28 5.73 -5.24 -0.31
N ASN A 29 5.55 -5.69 0.94
CA ASN A 29 5.63 -7.11 1.28
C ASN A 29 4.53 -7.95 0.66
N ALA A 30 3.28 -7.47 0.65
CA ALA A 30 2.16 -8.20 0.03
C ALA A 30 2.39 -8.36 -1.48
N VAL A 31 2.80 -7.29 -2.15
CA VAL A 31 3.15 -7.31 -3.57
C VAL A 31 4.37 -8.21 -3.82
N HIS A 32 5.40 -8.12 -2.98
CA HIS A 32 6.59 -8.96 -3.10
C HIS A 32 6.23 -10.45 -2.99
N LYS A 33 5.40 -10.82 -2.00
CA LYS A 33 4.89 -12.20 -1.87
C LYS A 33 4.10 -12.65 -3.09
N ALA A 34 3.27 -11.78 -3.67
CA ALA A 34 2.51 -12.10 -4.87
C ALA A 34 3.44 -12.32 -6.08
N LEU A 35 4.40 -11.43 -6.30
CA LEU A 35 5.37 -11.53 -7.41
C LEU A 35 6.29 -12.74 -7.29
N THR A 36 6.76 -13.06 -6.08
CA THR A 36 7.62 -14.23 -5.86
C THR A 36 6.83 -15.53 -5.98
N ALA A 37 5.58 -15.56 -5.54
CA ALA A 37 4.70 -16.72 -5.71
C ALA A 37 4.44 -17.04 -7.20
N THR A 38 4.41 -16.03 -8.07
CA THR A 38 4.25 -16.21 -9.52
C THR A 38 5.57 -16.28 -10.28
N GLY A 39 6.72 -16.10 -9.62
CA GLY A 39 8.04 -16.01 -10.25
C GLY A 39 8.20 -14.80 -11.19
N GLN A 40 7.40 -13.75 -11.01
CA GLN A 40 7.30 -12.61 -11.94
C GLN A 40 8.02 -11.34 -11.48
N GLY A 41 8.72 -11.36 -10.35
CA GLY A 41 9.46 -10.20 -9.90
C GLY A 41 10.24 -10.38 -8.60
N ASP A 42 10.99 -9.34 -8.28
CA ASP A 42 11.91 -9.22 -7.14
C ASP A 42 11.55 -8.00 -6.27
N GLY A 43 12.32 -7.79 -5.19
CA GLY A 43 12.11 -6.65 -4.26
C GLY A 43 12.01 -5.27 -4.93
N PRO A 44 12.93 -4.92 -5.86
CA PRO A 44 12.83 -3.69 -6.65
C PRO A 44 11.52 -3.55 -7.44
N ALA A 45 11.06 -4.62 -8.10
CA ALA A 45 9.78 -4.61 -8.81
C ALA A 45 8.59 -4.40 -7.86
N ALA A 46 8.62 -5.07 -6.69
CA ALA A 46 7.60 -4.93 -5.66
C ALA A 46 7.50 -3.48 -5.15
N ARG A 47 8.64 -2.83 -4.88
CA ARG A 47 8.67 -1.42 -4.47
C ARG A 47 8.08 -0.49 -5.52
N LYS A 48 8.40 -0.72 -6.79
CA LYS A 48 7.88 0.09 -7.90
C LYS A 48 6.36 0.00 -7.99
N ILE A 49 5.80 -1.20 -7.80
CA ILE A 49 4.35 -1.42 -7.79
C ILE A 49 3.72 -0.80 -6.53
N ALA A 50 4.29 -1.02 -5.35
CA ALA A 50 3.80 -0.41 -4.11
C ALA A 50 3.75 1.12 -4.20
N ASN A 51 4.78 1.75 -4.78
CA ASN A 51 4.80 3.19 -5.04
C ASN A 51 3.68 3.62 -6.00
N LYS A 52 3.39 2.84 -7.05
CA LYS A 52 2.24 3.12 -7.94
C LYS A 52 0.92 3.02 -7.18
N THR A 53 0.75 2.00 -6.34
CA THR A 53 -0.43 1.83 -5.50
C THR A 53 -0.61 3.04 -4.58
N VAL A 54 0.41 3.46 -3.84
CA VAL A 54 0.34 4.66 -2.99
C VAL A 54 -0.01 5.91 -3.78
N ASN A 55 0.52 6.07 -5.00
CA ASN A 55 0.17 7.20 -5.85
C ASN A 55 -1.32 7.19 -6.26
N LEU A 56 -1.89 6.00 -6.53
CA LEU A 56 -3.31 5.86 -6.81
C LEU A 56 -4.17 6.17 -5.58
N LEU A 57 -3.78 5.64 -4.41
CA LEU A 57 -4.45 5.93 -3.14
C LEU A 57 -4.39 7.43 -2.81
N ASN A 58 -3.29 8.11 -3.11
CA ASN A 58 -3.16 9.56 -2.94
C ASN A 58 -4.02 10.41 -3.88
N LYS A 59 -4.51 9.81 -4.98
CA LYS A 59 -5.49 10.43 -5.88
C LYS A 59 -6.92 10.14 -5.43
N ARG A 60 -7.16 8.94 -4.90
CA ARG A 60 -8.48 8.49 -4.40
C ARG A 60 -8.85 9.14 -3.07
N PHE A 61 -7.90 9.23 -2.14
CA PHE A 61 -8.12 9.71 -0.78
C PHE A 61 -7.47 11.07 -0.53
N ARG A 62 -8.15 11.89 0.27
CA ARG A 62 -7.71 13.19 0.73
C ARG A 62 -6.85 13.06 1.98
N LYS A 63 -6.17 14.15 2.32
CA LYS A 63 -5.31 14.21 3.50
C LYS A 63 -6.15 14.05 4.77
N GLY A 64 -5.76 13.11 5.63
CA GLY A 64 -6.44 12.85 6.91
C GLY A 64 -7.68 11.95 6.83
N GLU A 65 -8.05 11.45 5.65
CA GLU A 65 -9.06 10.39 5.55
C GLU A 65 -8.53 9.08 6.14
N ILE A 66 -9.45 8.23 6.62
CA ILE A 66 -9.14 6.90 7.15
C ILE A 66 -9.79 5.89 6.22
N PRO A 67 -9.12 5.52 5.10
CA PRO A 67 -9.65 4.53 4.19
C PRO A 67 -9.84 3.17 4.87
N LYS A 68 -10.83 2.41 4.43
CA LYS A 68 -10.99 1.03 4.87
C LYS A 68 -9.94 0.15 4.18
N VAL A 69 -9.48 -0.88 4.88
CA VAL A 69 -8.48 -1.83 4.37
C VAL A 69 -8.93 -2.48 3.05
N GLU A 70 -10.23 -2.62 2.85
CA GLU A 70 -10.82 -3.18 1.64
C GLU A 70 -10.64 -2.25 0.43
N GLU A 71 -10.77 -0.93 0.60
CA GLU A 71 -10.58 0.04 -0.48
C GLU A 71 -9.12 0.21 -0.91
N ILE A 72 -8.19 -0.34 -0.12
CA ILE A 72 -6.75 -0.39 -0.44
C ILE A 72 -6.40 -1.70 -1.17
N GLN A 73 -7.13 -2.77 -0.88
CA GLN A 73 -6.91 -4.10 -1.46
C GLN A 73 -7.63 -4.29 -2.80
N ASP A 74 -8.71 -3.56 -3.04
CA ASP A 74 -9.45 -3.47 -4.30
C ASP A 74 -8.77 -2.53 -5.30
#